data_AF-A0A5M3W1H1-F1
#
_entry.id   AF-A0A5M3W1H1-F1
#
_cell.length_a   1.000
_cell.length_b   1.000
_cell.length_c   1.000
_cell.angle_alpha   90.00
_cell.angle_beta   90.00
_cell.angle_gamma   90.00
#
_symmetry.space_group_name_H-M   'P 1'
#
loop_
_entity.id
_entity.type
_entity.pdbx_description
1 polymer ?
#
loop_
_entity_poly.entity_id
_entity_poly.type
_entity_poly.pdbx_seq_one_letter_code
_entity_poly.pdbx_strand_id
1 'polypeptide(L)'
;MRIRKILGLTAVTAILTVGVSGVAATTANASPAKTQTVADSPHDWGYEEDWGSYYSHGGKAKAKGWIDVDYSKHEDNKVRVSGSLYDLDHRGSKCAFVKFRTNDWDGHEFDWDNFWSYKECGWKKSFKFTKYDVSQIQVQVCQINKHGGAPYKCKGWNTIYSAWDDHYGYDWDYDHDDDHDDHHNL
;
A
#
# COMPACT_ATOMS: atom_id res chain seq x y z
N MET A 1 -39.83 -32.86 -8.58
CA MET A 1 -40.72 -32.61 -9.74
C MET A 1 -40.57 -31.13 -10.12
N ARG A 2 -39.90 -30.84 -11.24
CA ARG A 2 -39.58 -29.47 -11.72
C ARG A 2 -40.75 -28.94 -12.55
N ILE A 3 -41.22 -27.73 -12.28
CA ILE A 3 -42.15 -27.01 -13.17
C ILE A 3 -41.42 -25.79 -13.73
N ARG A 4 -41.24 -25.81 -15.06
CA ARG A 4 -40.67 -24.74 -15.87
C ARG A 4 -41.75 -23.70 -16.15
N LYS A 5 -41.42 -22.40 -16.11
CA LYS A 5 -42.18 -21.37 -16.83
C LYS A 5 -41.27 -20.68 -17.84
N ILE A 6 -41.80 -20.60 -19.06
CA ILE A 6 -41.16 -20.29 -20.33
C ILE A 6 -41.60 -18.88 -20.75
N LEU A 7 -40.63 -18.12 -21.27
CA LEU A 7 -40.63 -16.96 -22.18
C LEU A 7 -41.65 -15.82 -22.06
N GLY A 8 -41.12 -14.60 -22.16
CA GLY A 8 -41.77 -13.43 -22.73
C GLY A 8 -40.76 -12.57 -23.48
N LEU A 9 -40.74 -12.69 -24.81
CA LEU A 9 -39.93 -11.93 -25.77
C LEU A 9 -40.58 -10.56 -25.98
N THR A 10 -39.84 -9.45 -25.92
CA THR A 10 -40.24 -8.18 -26.54
C THR A 10 -39.04 -7.52 -27.21
N ALA A 11 -39.30 -6.98 -28.39
CA ALA A 11 -38.33 -6.59 -29.39
C ALA A 11 -38.42 -5.09 -29.71
N VAL A 12 -37.33 -4.58 -30.31
CA VAL A 12 -37.21 -3.36 -31.13
C VAL A 12 -37.28 -2.04 -30.33
N THR A 13 -36.29 -1.14 -30.40
CA THR A 13 -36.06 -0.27 -31.57
C THR A 13 -34.66 0.35 -31.51
N ALA A 14 -33.93 0.25 -32.63
CA ALA A 14 -32.68 0.97 -32.84
C ALA A 14 -32.98 2.41 -33.29
N ILE A 15 -32.36 3.40 -32.64
CA ILE A 15 -32.29 4.77 -33.13
C ILE A 15 -30.84 5.02 -33.55
N LEU A 16 -30.63 5.19 -34.86
CA LEU A 16 -29.39 5.69 -35.44
C LEU A 16 -29.45 7.22 -35.44
N THR A 17 -28.72 7.86 -34.53
CA THR A 17 -28.40 9.29 -34.62
C THR A 17 -26.97 9.44 -35.13
N VAL A 18 -26.85 9.84 -36.40
CA VAL A 18 -25.58 10.28 -36.99
C VAL A 18 -25.36 11.72 -36.55
N GLY A 19 -24.37 11.95 -35.69
CA GLY A 19 -24.06 13.25 -35.11
C GLY A 19 -22.56 13.54 -35.16
N VAL A 20 -22.19 14.29 -36.19
CA VAL A 20 -21.06 15.24 -36.35
C VAL A 20 -19.85 15.11 -35.41
N SER A 21 -18.71 14.91 -36.07
CA SER A 21 -17.34 15.02 -35.60
C SER A 21 -17.08 16.24 -34.70
N GLY A 22 -16.61 15.98 -33.48
CA GLY A 22 -16.00 16.96 -32.59
C GLY A 22 -14.88 16.30 -31.82
N VAL A 23 -13.67 16.29 -32.40
CA VAL A 23 -12.44 15.90 -31.69
C VAL A 23 -12.09 17.00 -30.69
N ALA A 24 -12.58 16.86 -29.47
CA ALA A 24 -12.04 17.58 -28.33
C ALA A 24 -10.70 16.94 -27.96
N ALA A 25 -9.61 17.65 -28.21
CA ALA A 25 -8.29 17.28 -27.73
C ALA A 25 -8.30 17.28 -26.19
N THR A 26 -8.36 16.09 -25.60
CA THR A 26 -8.04 15.89 -24.19
C THR A 26 -6.54 15.99 -24.05
N THR A 27 -6.04 17.15 -23.64
CA THR A 27 -4.69 17.28 -23.11
C THR A 27 -4.63 16.48 -21.81
N ALA A 28 -4.15 15.24 -21.91
CA ALA A 28 -3.76 14.46 -20.75
C ALA A 28 -2.56 15.16 -20.11
N ASN A 29 -2.79 15.91 -19.03
CA ASN A 29 -1.72 16.32 -18.14
C ASN A 29 -1.24 15.08 -17.39
N ALA A 30 -0.33 14.34 -18.03
CA ALA A 30 0.53 13.39 -17.33
C ALA A 30 1.37 14.22 -16.35
N SER A 31 0.95 14.22 -15.09
CA SER A 31 1.78 14.74 -14.01
C SER A 31 3.01 13.84 -13.93
N PRO A 32 4.24 14.35 -13.95
CA PRO A 32 5.40 13.51 -13.71
C PRO A 32 5.27 12.92 -12.31
N ALA A 33 5.19 11.59 -12.22
CA ALA A 33 5.45 10.90 -10.98
C ALA A 33 6.85 11.32 -10.53
N LYS A 34 6.93 12.04 -9.42
CA LYS A 34 8.20 12.31 -8.77
C LYS A 34 8.64 11.00 -8.13
N THR A 35 9.47 10.24 -8.84
CA THR A 35 10.33 9.24 -8.22
C THR A 35 11.23 10.00 -7.25
N GLN A 36 11.01 9.82 -5.95
CA GLN A 36 11.90 10.36 -4.92
C GLN A 36 13.08 9.41 -4.82
N THR A 37 14.22 9.83 -5.34
CA THR A 37 15.50 9.17 -5.08
C THR A 37 15.93 9.52 -3.66
N VAL A 38 15.89 8.55 -2.75
CA VAL A 38 16.49 8.65 -1.42
C VAL A 38 17.94 8.20 -1.48
N ALA A 39 18.79 8.85 -0.70
CA ALA A 39 20.25 8.70 -0.76
C ALA A 39 20.72 7.43 -0.02
N ASP A 40 21.54 6.63 -0.70
CA ASP A 40 22.24 5.47 -0.14
C ASP A 40 23.17 5.87 1.01
N SER A 41 23.03 5.18 2.14
CA SER A 41 23.96 5.25 3.27
C SER A 41 24.55 3.85 3.51
N PRO A 42 25.86 3.71 3.74
CA PRO A 42 26.53 2.40 3.68
C PRO A 42 26.45 1.63 5.02
N HIS A 43 26.01 0.36 4.93
CA HIS A 43 26.24 -0.79 5.82
C HIS A 43 25.76 -0.77 7.30
N ASP A 44 24.54 -1.29 7.51
CA ASP A 44 24.13 -2.32 8.49
C ASP A 44 22.83 -2.90 7.91
N TRP A 45 22.55 -4.20 8.01
CA TRP A 45 21.51 -4.97 7.27
C TRP A 45 20.06 -4.64 7.67
N GLY A 46 19.84 -3.46 8.25
CA GLY A 46 18.55 -2.87 8.60
C GLY A 46 18.22 -1.70 7.68
N TYR A 47 17.13 -1.82 6.91
CA TYR A 47 16.62 -0.72 6.10
C TYR A 47 15.64 0.11 6.91
N GLU A 48 16.02 1.34 7.28
CA GLU A 48 15.11 2.33 7.88
C GLU A 48 14.68 3.37 6.84
N GLU A 49 13.42 3.32 6.38
CA GLU A 49 12.92 4.28 5.37
C GLU A 49 11.64 5.02 5.83
N ASP A 50 11.55 6.34 5.55
CA ASP A 50 10.32 7.14 5.69
C ASP A 50 9.38 6.85 4.52
N TRP A 51 8.22 6.25 4.78
CA TRP A 51 7.20 5.98 3.75
C TRP A 51 6.31 7.21 3.42
N GLY A 52 6.71 8.41 3.87
CA GLY A 52 6.02 9.66 3.56
C GLY A 52 4.71 9.88 4.34
N SER A 53 3.90 10.82 3.85
CA SER A 53 2.63 11.20 4.47
C SER A 53 1.43 10.79 3.65
N TYR A 54 0.54 9.99 4.25
CA TYR A 54 -0.76 9.61 3.69
C TYR A 54 -1.89 10.35 4.39
N TYR A 55 -2.95 10.65 3.63
CA TYR A 55 -4.05 11.48 4.07
C TYR A 55 -5.38 10.77 3.83
N SER A 56 -6.38 11.07 4.67
CA SER A 56 -7.77 10.73 4.35
C SER A 56 -8.26 11.51 3.14
N HIS A 57 -9.35 11.05 2.53
CA HIS A 57 -10.09 11.89 1.60
C HIS A 57 -10.52 13.18 2.32
N GLY A 58 -10.29 14.34 1.69
CA GLY A 58 -10.51 15.65 2.31
C GLY A 58 -9.42 16.11 3.30
N GLY A 59 -8.36 15.32 3.52
CA GLY A 59 -7.16 15.76 4.23
C GLY A 59 -7.36 16.05 5.72
N LYS A 60 -8.35 15.44 6.37
CA LYS A 60 -8.68 15.66 7.79
C LYS A 60 -8.04 14.66 8.75
N ALA A 61 -7.45 13.60 8.22
CA ALA A 61 -6.54 12.73 8.95
C ALA A 61 -5.25 12.56 8.15
N LYS A 62 -4.13 12.39 8.86
CA LYS A 62 -2.81 12.15 8.27
C LYS A 62 -2.07 11.06 9.04
N ALA A 63 -1.43 10.14 8.34
CA ALA A 63 -0.44 9.23 8.92
C ALA A 63 0.90 9.42 8.22
N LYS A 64 2.00 9.34 8.97
CA LYS A 64 3.36 9.26 8.44
C LYS A 64 4.23 8.41 9.36
N GLY A 65 5.34 7.90 8.86
CA GLY A 65 6.21 7.06 9.68
C GLY A 65 7.33 6.42 8.89
N TRP A 66 7.90 5.40 9.51
CA TRP A 66 9.08 4.70 9.06
C TRP A 66 8.82 3.21 9.04
N ILE A 67 9.56 2.51 8.20
CA ILE A 67 9.64 1.07 8.16
C ILE A 67 11.08 0.65 8.43
N ASP A 68 11.25 -0.33 9.31
CA ASP A 68 12.51 -0.96 9.65
C ASP A 68 12.42 -2.43 9.25
N VAL A 69 13.28 -2.87 8.33
CA VAL A 69 13.28 -4.23 7.77
C VAL A 69 14.59 -4.91 8.12
N ASP A 70 14.47 -6.06 8.78
CA ASP A 70 15.57 -6.90 9.20
C ASP A 70 15.42 -8.27 8.53
N TYR A 71 16.34 -8.59 7.63
CA TYR A 71 16.36 -9.85 6.88
C TYR A 71 17.25 -10.89 7.54
N SER A 72 16.82 -12.15 7.52
CA SER A 72 17.64 -13.29 7.91
C SER A 72 18.21 -14.01 6.68
N LYS A 73 19.17 -14.92 6.89
CA LYS A 73 19.88 -15.64 5.80
C LYS A 73 19.00 -16.61 4.99
N HIS A 74 17.72 -16.77 5.33
CA HIS A 74 16.84 -17.81 4.79
C HIS A 74 15.47 -17.26 4.38
N GLU A 75 15.45 -16.16 3.63
CA GLU A 75 14.24 -15.52 3.06
C GLU A 75 13.24 -14.93 4.10
N ASP A 76 13.34 -15.29 5.38
CA ASP A 76 12.52 -14.70 6.45
C ASP A 76 12.94 -13.26 6.75
N ASN A 77 11.95 -12.42 7.02
CA ASN A 77 12.17 -11.03 7.41
C ASN A 77 11.31 -10.62 8.60
N LYS A 78 11.76 -9.58 9.30
CA LYS A 78 11.06 -8.96 10.42
C LYS A 78 10.88 -7.49 10.11
N VAL A 79 9.65 -7.11 9.83
CA VAL A 79 9.28 -5.75 9.48
C VAL A 79 8.67 -5.05 10.68
N ARG A 80 9.23 -3.90 11.05
CA ARG A 80 8.71 -3.02 12.09
C ARG A 80 8.18 -1.73 11.46
N VAL A 81 6.90 -1.47 11.64
CA VAL A 81 6.28 -0.22 11.19
C VAL A 81 6.06 0.66 12.40
N SER A 82 6.56 1.89 12.35
CA SER A 82 6.39 2.88 13.41
C SER A 82 5.98 4.22 12.82
N GLY A 83 5.22 5.04 13.55
CA GLY A 83 4.82 6.32 13.00
C GLY A 83 3.93 7.14 13.91
N SER A 84 3.27 8.11 13.29
CA SER A 84 2.35 9.03 13.95
C SER A 84 1.10 9.25 13.13
N LEU A 85 -0.05 9.16 13.79
CA LEU A 85 -1.37 9.47 13.30
C LEU A 85 -1.79 10.84 13.83
N TYR A 86 -2.30 11.68 12.95
CA TYR A 86 -2.70 13.06 13.23
C TYR A 86 -4.18 13.25 12.90
N ASP A 87 -4.92 13.76 13.87
CA ASP A 87 -6.26 14.30 13.68
C ASP A 87 -6.16 15.77 13.32
N LEU A 88 -6.34 16.07 12.04
CA LEU A 88 -6.28 17.43 11.52
C LEU A 88 -7.64 18.14 11.69
N ASP A 89 -8.66 17.45 12.22
CA ASP A 89 -9.98 17.96 12.56
C ASP A 89 -10.24 17.90 14.08
N HIS A 90 -9.26 18.35 14.86
CA HIS A 90 -9.19 18.24 16.33
C HIS A 90 -10.37 18.82 17.13
N ARG A 91 -11.26 19.59 16.50
CA ARG A 91 -12.48 20.16 17.12
C ARG A 91 -13.76 19.42 16.71
N GLY A 92 -13.65 18.44 15.82
CA GLY A 92 -14.76 17.72 15.23
C GLY A 92 -15.31 16.61 16.11
N SER A 93 -16.44 16.03 15.67
CA SER A 93 -17.00 14.79 16.21
C SER A 93 -16.31 13.53 15.66
N LYS A 94 -15.20 13.73 14.93
CA LYS A 94 -14.51 12.74 14.12
C LYS A 94 -13.10 12.56 14.64
N CYS A 95 -12.46 11.49 14.21
CA CYS A 95 -11.13 11.09 14.61
C CYS A 95 -10.34 10.64 13.39
N ALA A 96 -9.03 10.78 13.46
CA ALA A 96 -8.14 10.12 12.53
C ALA A 96 -8.17 8.60 12.74
N PHE A 97 -8.09 7.88 11.62
CA PHE A 97 -8.01 6.44 11.62
C PHE A 97 -7.01 5.98 10.56
N VAL A 98 -6.13 5.05 10.93
CA VAL A 98 -5.22 4.40 9.99
C VAL A 98 -5.39 2.90 10.09
N LYS A 99 -5.35 2.24 8.95
CA LYS A 99 -5.32 0.79 8.81
C LYS A 99 -4.05 0.38 8.08
N PHE A 100 -3.53 -0.76 8.48
CA PHE A 100 -2.48 -1.47 7.79
C PHE A 100 -3.00 -2.85 7.43
N ARG A 101 -2.54 -3.35 6.29
CA ARG A 101 -2.70 -4.75 5.91
C ARG A 101 -1.37 -5.28 5.40
N THR A 102 -1.09 -6.55 5.70
CA THR A 102 0.14 -7.21 5.24
C THR A 102 -0.19 -8.47 4.46
N ASN A 103 0.69 -8.80 3.53
CA ASN A 103 0.75 -10.07 2.85
C ASN A 103 2.03 -10.77 3.31
N ASP A 104 1.96 -12.08 3.48
CA ASP A 104 3.08 -12.92 3.89
C ASP A 104 3.78 -13.50 2.63
N TRP A 105 4.97 -14.10 2.75
CA TRP A 105 5.69 -14.65 1.58
C TRP A 105 5.01 -15.88 0.96
N ASP A 106 4.43 -16.72 1.79
CA ASP A 106 3.71 -17.94 1.38
C ASP A 106 2.26 -17.67 0.93
N GLY A 107 1.80 -16.43 1.04
CA GLY A 107 0.47 -16.01 0.64
C GLY A 107 0.35 -15.78 -0.87
N HIS A 108 -0.85 -15.93 -1.42
CA HIS A 108 -1.10 -15.39 -2.76
C HIS A 108 -1.04 -13.85 -2.71
N GLU A 109 -0.60 -13.20 -3.78
CA GLU A 109 -0.39 -11.73 -3.87
C GLU A 109 -1.61 -10.88 -3.42
N PHE A 110 -2.81 -11.46 -3.44
CA PHE A 110 -4.06 -10.79 -3.06
C PHE A 110 -4.64 -11.22 -1.71
N ASP A 111 -4.00 -12.15 -1.01
CA ASP A 111 -4.41 -12.65 0.28
C ASP A 111 -3.81 -11.75 1.37
N TRP A 112 -4.67 -10.90 1.94
CA TRP A 112 -4.31 -9.98 3.01
C TRP A 112 -4.65 -10.61 4.35
N ASP A 113 -3.65 -11.08 5.07
CA ASP A 113 -3.86 -12.00 6.20
C ASP A 113 -3.95 -11.28 7.54
N ASN A 114 -3.27 -10.14 7.67
CA ASN A 114 -3.14 -9.46 8.94
C ASN A 114 -3.50 -7.98 8.83
N PHE A 115 -4.23 -7.48 9.84
CA PHE A 115 -4.72 -6.11 9.87
C PHE A 115 -4.38 -5.44 11.21
N TRP A 116 -3.82 -4.24 11.13
CA TRP A 116 -3.63 -3.36 12.28
C TRP A 116 -4.41 -2.08 12.08
N SER A 117 -4.92 -1.50 13.17
CA SER A 117 -5.56 -0.20 13.08
C SER A 117 -5.37 0.63 14.32
N TYR A 118 -5.32 1.94 14.11
CA TYR A 118 -5.15 2.91 15.18
C TYR A 118 -6.14 4.05 14.99
N LYS A 119 -6.78 4.46 16.09
CA LYS A 119 -7.65 5.64 16.17
C LYS A 119 -6.97 6.71 17.02
N GLU A 120 -7.07 7.96 16.57
CA GLU A 120 -6.66 9.15 17.32
C GLU A 120 -7.71 10.25 17.22
N CYS A 121 -8.10 10.80 18.37
CA CYS A 121 -9.14 11.83 18.49
C CYS A 121 -8.56 13.01 19.25
N GLY A 122 -8.32 14.12 18.59
CA GLY A 122 -7.65 15.24 19.24
C GLY A 122 -6.45 15.65 18.43
N TRP A 123 -5.27 15.09 18.67
CA TRP A 123 -4.04 15.68 18.12
C TRP A 123 -3.19 14.67 17.37
N LYS A 124 -2.30 13.99 18.09
CA LYS A 124 -1.26 13.14 17.54
C LYS A 124 -1.13 11.92 18.43
N LYS A 125 -1.07 10.75 17.81
CA LYS A 125 -0.79 9.49 18.49
C LYS A 125 0.28 8.71 17.74
N SER A 126 1.25 8.21 18.48
CA SER A 126 2.23 7.28 17.93
C SER A 126 1.61 5.89 17.77
N PHE A 127 2.05 5.16 16.75
CA PHE A 127 1.72 3.76 16.57
C PHE A 127 2.98 2.97 16.24
N LYS A 128 2.94 1.68 16.55
CA LYS A 128 3.99 0.72 16.22
C LYS A 128 3.40 -0.68 16.14
N PHE A 129 3.86 -1.47 15.16
CA PHE A 129 3.67 -2.92 15.12
C PHE A 129 4.87 -3.60 14.47
N THR A 130 4.97 -4.91 14.69
CA THR A 130 5.99 -5.77 14.08
C THR A 130 5.31 -7.01 13.53
N LYS A 131 5.76 -7.46 12.36
CA LYS A 131 5.32 -8.71 11.73
C LYS A 131 6.54 -9.41 11.11
N TYR A 132 6.48 -10.73 11.11
CA TYR A 132 7.47 -11.61 10.49
C TYR A 132 6.92 -12.12 9.16
N ASP A 133 7.82 -12.45 8.25
CA ASP A 133 7.56 -13.12 6.98
C ASP A 133 6.60 -12.32 6.10
N VAL A 134 6.95 -11.05 5.87
CA VAL A 134 6.14 -10.06 5.17
C VAL A 134 6.68 -9.82 3.76
N SER A 135 5.84 -10.07 2.76
CA SER A 135 6.12 -9.73 1.36
C SER A 135 5.67 -8.30 1.01
N GLN A 136 4.56 -7.82 1.58
CA GLN A 136 4.02 -6.49 1.27
C GLN A 136 3.28 -5.87 2.46
N ILE A 137 3.39 -4.54 2.62
CA ILE A 137 2.59 -3.75 3.55
C ILE A 137 1.87 -2.62 2.82
N GLN A 138 0.58 -2.47 3.10
CA GLN A 138 -0.21 -1.33 2.64
C GLN A 138 -0.81 -0.54 3.79
N VAL A 139 -0.94 0.76 3.58
CA VAL A 139 -1.58 1.71 4.50
C VAL A 139 -2.83 2.34 3.88
N GLN A 140 -3.84 2.55 4.71
CA GLN A 140 -5.03 3.32 4.36
C GLN A 140 -5.38 4.30 5.48
N VAL A 141 -5.49 5.57 5.14
CA VAL A 141 -5.89 6.64 6.08
C VAL A 141 -7.34 7.03 5.83
N CYS A 142 -8.12 7.09 6.90
CA CYS A 142 -9.54 7.39 6.93
C CYS A 142 -9.88 8.37 8.06
N GLN A 143 -11.14 8.80 8.11
CA GLN A 143 -11.76 9.31 9.32
C GLN A 143 -12.67 8.24 9.94
N ILE A 144 -12.96 8.36 11.22
CA ILE A 144 -13.94 7.53 11.94
C ILE A 144 -14.70 8.41 12.93
N ASN A 145 -15.94 8.07 13.30
CA ASN A 145 -16.63 8.85 14.32
C ASN A 145 -15.95 8.67 15.68
N LYS A 146 -16.05 9.69 16.54
CA LYS A 146 -15.48 9.67 17.90
C LYS A 146 -15.92 8.47 18.71
N HIS A 147 -17.20 8.11 18.60
CA HIS A 147 -17.81 6.98 19.28
C HIS A 147 -17.70 5.64 18.51
N GLY A 148 -16.94 5.58 17.41
CA GLY A 148 -16.72 4.36 16.62
C GLY A 148 -17.56 4.27 15.34
N GLY A 149 -17.84 3.04 14.89
CA GLY A 149 -18.51 2.76 13.62
C GLY A 149 -17.54 2.49 12.47
N ALA A 150 -18.06 2.42 11.24
CA ALA A 150 -17.25 2.14 10.07
C ALA A 150 -16.33 3.33 9.71
N PRO A 151 -15.04 3.10 9.40
CA PRO A 151 -14.18 4.13 8.83
C PRO A 151 -14.78 4.67 7.52
N TYR A 152 -14.67 5.97 7.32
CA TYR A 152 -15.22 6.67 6.16
C TYR A 152 -14.23 7.74 5.68
N LYS A 153 -14.47 8.32 4.50
CA LYS A 153 -13.52 9.22 3.81
C LYS A 153 -12.10 8.62 3.71
N CYS A 154 -12.02 7.33 3.45
CA CYS A 154 -10.74 6.66 3.22
C CYS A 154 -10.14 7.11 1.88
N LYS A 155 -8.82 7.31 1.85
CA LYS A 155 -8.08 7.27 0.58
C LYS A 155 -7.84 5.82 0.16
N GLY A 156 -7.47 5.56 -1.08
CA GLY A 156 -7.10 4.20 -1.52
C GLY A 156 -5.96 3.62 -0.67
N TRP A 157 -5.82 2.30 -0.70
CA TRP A 157 -4.64 1.64 -0.14
C TRP A 157 -3.39 2.08 -0.90
N ASN A 158 -2.27 2.27 -0.19
CA ASN A 158 -0.98 2.60 -0.78
C ASN A 158 0.06 1.64 -0.20
N THR A 159 0.89 1.08 -1.07
CA THR A 159 2.04 0.26 -0.66
C THR A 159 3.08 1.13 0.00
N ILE A 160 3.53 0.71 1.19
CA ILE A 160 4.60 1.38 1.95
C ILE A 160 5.82 0.49 2.12
N TYR A 161 5.72 -0.77 1.69
CA TYR A 161 6.81 -1.71 1.59
C TYR A 161 6.40 -2.87 0.69
N SER A 162 7.33 -3.31 -0.14
CA SER A 162 7.20 -4.47 -1.01
C SER A 162 8.58 -5.09 -1.14
N ALA A 163 8.71 -6.35 -0.75
CA ALA A 163 9.99 -7.05 -0.78
C ALA A 163 10.52 -7.33 -2.20
N TRP A 164 9.68 -7.11 -3.21
CA TRP A 164 10.01 -7.21 -4.64
C TRP A 164 10.41 -5.86 -5.27
N ASP A 165 10.29 -4.76 -4.52
CA ASP A 165 10.72 -3.45 -5.00
C ASP A 165 12.25 -3.39 -4.94
N ASP A 166 12.91 -2.82 -5.95
CA ASP A 166 14.38 -2.71 -6.01
C ASP A 166 14.97 -1.98 -4.80
N HIS A 167 14.21 -1.08 -4.19
CA HIS A 167 14.59 -0.37 -2.98
C HIS A 167 14.62 -1.23 -1.70
N TYR A 168 13.85 -2.31 -1.66
CA TYR A 168 13.83 -3.28 -0.54
C TYR A 168 14.29 -4.67 -0.97
N GLY A 169 14.68 -4.80 -2.24
CA GLY A 169 14.77 -6.05 -2.93
C GLY A 169 15.89 -6.90 -2.36
N TYR A 170 15.60 -8.18 -2.19
CA TYR A 170 16.63 -9.19 -2.25
C TYR A 170 17.34 -9.08 -3.60
N ASP A 171 18.59 -8.63 -3.58
CA ASP A 171 19.45 -8.61 -4.75
C ASP A 171 19.82 -10.07 -5.07
N TRP A 172 19.10 -10.69 -6.00
CA TRP A 172 19.33 -12.07 -6.43
C TRP A 172 20.69 -12.28 -7.10
N ASP A 173 21.44 -11.21 -7.36
CA ASP A 173 22.71 -11.23 -8.08
C ASP A 173 23.93 -11.55 -7.20
N TYR A 174 23.76 -11.76 -5.89
CA TYR A 174 24.91 -11.94 -4.97
C TYR A 174 25.46 -13.37 -4.82
N ASP A 175 24.82 -14.39 -5.41
CA ASP A 175 25.25 -15.79 -5.29
C ASP A 175 25.89 -16.37 -6.57
N HIS A 176 26.36 -15.54 -7.50
CA HIS A 176 26.95 -16.02 -8.78
C HIS A 176 28.43 -15.74 -9.01
N ASP A 177 29.20 -15.28 -8.02
CA ASP A 177 30.60 -14.87 -8.22
C ASP A 177 31.66 -15.64 -7.41
N ASP A 178 31.32 -16.75 -6.72
CA ASP A 178 32.28 -17.52 -5.91
C ASP A 178 32.81 -18.83 -6.56
N ASP A 179 32.67 -19.02 -7.88
CA ASP A 179 33.11 -20.25 -8.59
C ASP A 179 34.23 -20.04 -9.63
N HIS A 180 35.01 -18.95 -9.54
CA HIS A 180 36.10 -18.68 -10.50
C HIS A 180 37.44 -18.34 -9.83
N ASP A 181 38.01 -19.24 -9.05
CA ASP A 181 39.47 -19.28 -8.84
C ASP A 181 39.90 -20.67 -8.33
N ASP A 182 40.33 -21.56 -9.24
CA ASP A 182 41.31 -22.60 -8.92
C ASP A 182 41.77 -23.40 -10.15
N HIS A 183 42.29 -22.75 -11.19
CA HIS A 183 43.13 -23.44 -12.18
C HIS A 183 44.19 -22.53 -12.79
N HIS A 184 45.18 -22.09 -12.02
CA HIS A 184 46.53 -21.81 -12.54
C HIS A 184 47.56 -21.75 -11.41
N ASN A 185 48.18 -22.90 -11.08
CA ASN A 185 49.64 -22.98 -10.98
C ASN A 185 50.17 -24.41 -10.80
N LEU A 186 51.15 -24.72 -11.66
CA LEU A 186 52.16 -25.79 -11.65
C LEU A 186 51.76 -27.16 -12.22
#